data_AF-A0A520IU83-F1
#
_entry.id   AF-A0A520IU83-F1
#
_cell.length_a   1.000
_cell.length_b   1.000
_cell.length_c   1.000
_cell.angle_alpha   90.00
_cell.angle_beta   90.00
_cell.angle_gamma   90.00
#
_symmetry.space_group_name_H-M   'P 1'
#
loop_
_entity.id
_entity.type
_entity.pdbx_description
1 polymer ?
#
loop_
_entity_poly.entity_id
_entity_poly.type
_entity_poly.pdbx_seq_one_letter_code
_entity_poly.pdbx_strand_id
1 'polypeptide(L)' 'MTGRTIRIGAGAGFSGDRIEPALELVEHGALDYLAFECLAERTIALAQAARRTNPDAGFDPLLE' A
#
# COMPACT_ATOMS: atom_id res chain seq x y z
N MET A 1 33.79 9.91 -12.42
CA MET A 1 33.08 9.11 -11.40
C MET A 1 32.09 8.21 -12.12
N THR A 2 32.22 6.90 -12.01
CA THR A 2 31.18 5.97 -12.45
C THR A 2 30.06 5.99 -11.41
N GLY A 3 28.84 6.38 -11.81
CA GLY A 3 27.69 6.39 -10.92
C GLY A 3 27.14 4.97 -10.72
N ARG A 4 26.80 4.60 -9.47
CA ARG A 4 26.06 3.37 -9.18
C ARG A 4 24.63 3.52 -9.69
N THR A 5 24.16 2.59 -10.52
CA THR A 5 22.74 2.48 -10.88
C THR A 5 21.95 1.96 -9.68
N ILE A 6 20.84 2.65 -9.35
CA ILE A 6 19.90 2.26 -8.29
C ILE A 6 18.58 1.85 -8.95
N ARG A 7 18.01 0.72 -8.53
CA ARG A 7 16.70 0.25 -8.98
C ARG A 7 15.67 0.38 -7.85
N ILE A 8 14.61 1.13 -8.10
CA ILE A 8 13.53 1.37 -7.13
C ILE A 8 12.24 0.85 -7.76
N GLY A 9 11.58 -0.09 -7.08
CA GLY A 9 10.22 -0.53 -7.42
C GLY A 9 9.17 0.20 -6.62
N ALA A 10 7.95 0.21 -7.12
CA ALA A 10 6.78 0.77 -6.42
C ALA A 10 5.71 -0.32 -6.27
N GLY A 11 5.25 -0.51 -5.03
CA GLY A 11 4.11 -1.33 -4.66
C GLY A 11 2.98 -0.46 -4.13
N ALA A 12 1.82 -1.08 -3.99
CA ALA A 12 0.59 -0.45 -3.56
C ALA A 12 0.31 -0.89 -2.10
N GLY A 13 0.15 0.07 -1.18
CA GLY A 13 0.35 -0.14 0.27
C GLY A 13 -0.84 0.18 1.18
N PHE A 14 -2.04 0.38 0.63
CA PHE A 14 -3.23 0.70 1.43
C PHE A 14 -4.13 -0.52 1.69
N SER A 15 -5.12 -0.34 2.57
CA SER A 15 -6.05 -1.40 2.97
C SER A 15 -6.88 -1.89 1.77
N GLY A 16 -6.76 -3.18 1.43
CA GLY A 16 -7.47 -3.82 0.32
C GLY A 16 -6.81 -3.67 -1.06
N ASP A 17 -5.52 -3.38 -1.11
CA ASP A 17 -4.77 -3.24 -2.36
C ASP A 17 -4.24 -4.58 -2.91
N ARG A 18 -3.75 -4.55 -4.16
CA ARG A 18 -3.13 -5.72 -4.82
C ARG A 18 -1.66 -5.82 -4.46
N ILE A 19 -1.31 -6.87 -3.73
CA ILE A 19 0.08 -7.15 -3.34
C ILE A 19 0.87 -7.88 -4.43
N GLU A 20 0.18 -8.58 -5.33
CA GLU A 20 0.78 -9.44 -6.36
C GLU A 20 1.77 -8.69 -7.26
N PRO A 21 1.50 -7.45 -7.74
CA PRO A 21 2.48 -6.70 -8.53
C PRO A 21 3.75 -6.32 -7.76
N ALA A 22 3.63 -6.04 -6.46
CA ALA A 22 4.77 -5.75 -5.61
C ALA A 22 5.62 -7.02 -5.38
N LEU A 23 4.98 -8.18 -5.27
CA LEU A 23 5.64 -9.48 -5.16
C LEU A 23 6.46 -9.80 -6.41
N GLU A 24 5.88 -9.64 -7.61
CA GLU A 24 6.55 -9.82 -8.90
C GLU A 24 7.83 -8.97 -8.99
N LEU A 25 7.77 -7.72 -8.53
CA LEU A 25 8.90 -6.80 -8.49
C LEU A 25 10.00 -7.24 -7.52
N VAL A 26 9.65 -7.82 -6.37
CA VAL A 26 10.61 -8.37 -5.40
C VAL A 26 11.27 -9.63 -5.96
N GLU A 27 10.49 -10.51 -6.59
CA GLU A 27 10.97 -11.80 -7.09
C GLU A 27 11.83 -11.66 -8.35
N HIS A 28 11.52 -10.68 -9.21
CA HIS A 28 12.10 -10.60 -10.56
C HIS A 28 12.75 -9.26 -10.92
N GLY A 29 12.49 -8.19 -10.17
CA GLY A 29 12.91 -6.82 -10.51
C GLY A 29 14.37 -6.50 -10.19
N ALA A 30 15.05 -7.31 -9.37
CA ALA A 30 16.42 -7.07 -8.89
C ALA A 30 16.59 -5.63 -8.37
N LEU A 31 15.67 -5.24 -7.49
CA LEU A 31 15.55 -3.91 -6.90
C LEU A 31 16.56 -3.71 -5.75
N ASP A 32 17.07 -2.49 -5.61
CA ASP A 32 17.76 -2.07 -4.39
C ASP A 32 16.76 -1.64 -3.30
N TYR A 33 15.61 -1.10 -3.72
CA TYR A 33 14.57 -0.59 -2.82
C TYR A 33 13.16 -0.86 -3.38
N LEU A 34 12.21 -1.10 -2.48
CA LEU A 34 10.78 -1.14 -2.79
C LEU A 34 10.08 -0.05 -1.97
N ALA A 35 9.41 0.87 -2.65
CA ALA A 35 8.59 1.90 -2.03
C ALA A 35 7.11 1.49 -2.12
N PHE A 36 6.33 1.74 -1.07
CA PHE A 36 4.88 1.61 -1.12
C PHE A 36 4.24 2.98 -1.17
N GLU A 37 3.31 3.18 -2.10
CA GLU A 37 2.42 4.33 -2.03
C GLU A 37 1.38 4.11 -0.93
N CYS A 38 1.05 5.20 -0.23
CA CYS A 38 0.01 5.22 0.78
C CYS A 38 -1.06 6.24 0.39
N LEU A 39 -2.11 5.79 -0.33
CA LEU A 39 -3.30 6.59 -0.54
C LEU A 39 -4.25 6.52 0.69
N ALA A 40 -3.94 7.33 1.70
CA ALA A 40 -4.74 7.40 2.93
C ALA A 40 -6.17 7.89 2.67
N GLU A 41 -6.39 8.72 1.65
CA GLU A 41 -7.68 9.38 1.39
C GLU A 41 -8.81 8.38 1.12
N ARG A 42 -8.57 7.38 0.27
CA ARG A 42 -9.58 6.35 -0.04
C ARG A 42 -9.88 5.48 1.19
N THR A 43 -8.83 5.11 1.93
CA THR A 43 -8.95 4.34 3.18
C THR A 43 -9.80 5.07 4.20
N ILE A 44 -9.50 6.35 4.45
CA ILE A 44 -10.26 7.19 5.38
C ILE A 44 -11.70 7.37 4.88
N ALA A 45 -11.91 7.64 3.60
CA ALA A 45 -13.25 7.83 3.05
C ALA A 45 -14.15 6.60 3.23
N LEU A 46 -13.62 5.39 3.00
CA LEU A 46 -14.34 4.14 3.22
C LEU A 46 -14.63 3.91 4.71
N ALA A 47 -13.65 4.16 5.58
CA ALA A 47 -13.83 4.09 7.03
C ALA A 47 -14.90 5.08 7.53
N GLN A 48 -14.91 6.32 7.01
CA GLN A 48 -15.95 7.31 7.31
C GLN A 48 -17.33 6.85 6.82
N ALA A 49 -17.41 6.28 5.62
CA ALA A 49 -18.66 5.77 5.08
C ALA A 49 -19.23 4.64 5.96
N ALA A 50 -18.38 3.69 6.40
CA ALA A 50 -18.77 2.63 7.32
C ALA A 50 -19.26 3.18 8.66
N ARG A 51 -18.54 4.16 9.25
CA ARG A 51 -18.94 4.78 10.52
C ARG A 51 -20.30 5.49 10.46
N ARG A 52 -20.64 6.08 9.31
CA ARG A 52 -21.96 6.71 9.09
C ARG A 52 -23.11 5.71 9.15
N THR A 53 -22.86 4.44 8.83
CA THR A 53 -23.87 3.37 8.88
C THR A 53 -23.87 2.67 10.25
N ASN A 54 -22.68 2.44 10.83
CA ASN A 54 -22.53 1.87 12.17
C ASN A 54 -21.52 2.72 12.98
N PRO A 55 -21.95 3.44 14.03
CA PRO A 55 -21.06 4.25 14.87
C PRO A 55 -19.90 3.48 15.50
N ASP A 56 -20.08 2.18 15.75
CA ASP A 56 -19.07 1.29 16.34
C ASP A 56 -18.14 0.67 15.27
N ALA A 57 -18.23 1.10 14.01
CA ALA A 57 -17.35 0.69 12.91
C ALA A 57 -16.48 1.86 12.41
N GLY A 58 -15.85 1.68 11.24
CA GLY A 58 -15.07 2.74 10.58
C GLY A 58 -13.62 2.81 11.04
N PHE A 59 -13.06 1.66 11.37
CA PHE A 59 -11.63 1.42 11.54
C PHE A 59 -11.24 0.22 10.66
N ASP A 60 -9.94 -0.02 10.52
CA ASP A 60 -9.45 -1.14 9.71
C ASP A 60 -9.78 -2.47 10.40
N PRO A 61 -10.36 -3.48 9.70
CA PRO A 61 -10.68 -4.78 10.29
C PRO A 61 -9.50 -5.52 10.92
N LEU A 62 -8.26 -5.20 10.54
CA LEU A 62 -7.06 -5.79 11.13
C LEU A 62 -6.71 -5.21 12.52
N LEU A 63 -7.48 -4.25 13.03
CA LEU A 63 -7.34 -3.70 14.38
C LEU A 63 -8.20 -4.43 15.43
N GLU A 64 -8.97 -5.45 15.03
CA GLU A 64 -9.76 -6.31 15.92
C GLU A 64 -8.99 -7.53 16.45
#